data_AF-A0A6N6WB22-F1
#
_entry.id   AF-A0A6N6WB22-F1
#
_cell.length_a   1.000
_cell.length_b   1.000
_cell.length_c   1.000
_cell.angle_alpha   90.00
_cell.angle_beta   90.00
_cell.angle_gamma   90.00
#
_symmetry.space_group_name_H-M   'P 1'
#
loop_
_entity.id
_entity.type
_entity.pdbx_description
1 polymer ?
#
loop_
_entity_poly.entity_id
_entity_poly.type
_entity_poly.pdbx_seq_one_letter_code
_entity_poly.pdbx_strand_id
1 'polypeptide(L)'
;MHAQKHHRGAHRPSHLKAVKPTDPPHTGQRPEPEQKSGQKPGPTPGKAGTPHEDRLAKLATFTTNLRMVSLNLLLLISACLGGAVLWKLVSARETVIENIYVPDAFAKIGYSGDAFQSFVADHLIALEERAADVIPASAKEEIRLDSDMPDFSVPGTSISAKTILQYVREALPLPVSTISGSVTGTPDHYVLHLALVERGQVYRFDTPEGAIADLDKNLSDLALDVLKKHSPYIYASYESAEAQARCYAGKGACNFSEAERIFSSIVDAGDEQPNYKWALLGLSKIDEAYHDYKGEISAVSRLSAEYPSSWSFYNWGVALSELGCHKLAIGAFERSIALHSSREAAFNAIGRAWLALARQAPDRHSTEAKSDLQNARDDFRIAVYLKPDYQEAHVNLAESLKLLDDDNGARREYVSAIKMDPTHAGLAYARYAELAGDPKERSKLLGFASWADNLHKECSASNSTSLLEAQGCSVAMQAEKARVADTGSHAGIETVAATAPPAPDCRGLAVDDRLAPEDGLPGFPEIAP
;
A
#
# COMPACT_ATOMS: atom_id res chain seq x y z
N MET A 1 -52.46 10.63 -23.07
CA MET A 1 -53.54 10.52 -22.07
C MET A 1 -53.53 9.11 -21.49
N HIS A 2 -53.53 9.04 -20.16
CA HIS A 2 -53.77 7.90 -19.26
C HIS A 2 -52.82 6.69 -19.15
N ALA A 3 -52.00 6.83 -18.12
CA ALA A 3 -51.50 5.86 -17.14
C ALA A 3 -52.31 4.57 -16.88
N GLN A 4 -51.58 3.51 -16.53
CA GLN A 4 -51.97 2.58 -15.46
C GLN A 4 -50.74 2.02 -14.72
N LYS A 5 -50.77 2.15 -13.39
CA LYS A 5 -49.84 1.58 -12.41
C LYS A 5 -50.17 0.11 -12.17
N HIS A 6 -49.16 -0.74 -11.97
CA HIS A 6 -49.29 -1.91 -11.10
C HIS A 6 -47.98 -2.22 -10.36
N HIS A 7 -48.09 -2.23 -9.02
CA HIS A 7 -47.13 -2.80 -8.07
C HIS A 7 -47.13 -4.33 -8.12
N ARG A 8 -45.95 -4.94 -7.94
CA ARG A 8 -45.63 -6.26 -7.34
C ARG A 8 -44.09 -6.33 -7.36
N GLY A 9 -43.34 -6.72 -6.35
CA GLY A 9 -43.58 -7.47 -5.13
C GLY A 9 -42.28 -8.26 -4.91
N ALA A 10 -41.41 -7.79 -4.01
CA ALA A 10 -40.11 -8.38 -3.77
C ALA A 10 -40.25 -9.70 -2.98
N HIS A 11 -39.79 -10.80 -3.58
CA HIS A 11 -39.60 -12.08 -2.91
C HIS A 11 -38.18 -12.14 -2.31
N ARG A 12 -38.09 -12.29 -0.99
CA ARG A 12 -36.89 -12.76 -0.29
C ARG A 12 -36.85 -14.29 -0.29
N PRO A 13 -35.67 -14.93 -0.42
CA PRO A 13 -35.48 -16.30 0.03
C PRO A 13 -34.96 -16.37 1.48
N SER A 14 -35.52 -17.32 2.21
CA SER A 14 -35.01 -17.95 3.45
C SER A 14 -33.80 -18.85 3.11
N HIS A 15 -32.83 -19.15 3.97
CA HIS A 15 -32.88 -19.91 5.23
C HIS A 15 -31.51 -19.86 5.93
N LEU A 16 -31.49 -19.87 7.28
CA LEU A 16 -30.72 -20.83 8.11
C LEU A 16 -31.15 -20.71 9.58
N LYS A 17 -31.45 -21.86 10.17
CA LYS A 17 -32.19 -22.08 11.43
C LYS A 17 -31.26 -22.05 12.65
N ALA A 18 -31.77 -21.56 13.78
CA ALA A 18 -31.23 -21.86 15.11
C ALA A 18 -32.33 -22.50 15.98
N VAL A 19 -31.98 -23.62 16.62
CA VAL A 19 -32.82 -24.48 17.46
C VAL A 19 -32.88 -23.94 18.90
N LYS A 20 -34.05 -23.96 19.54
CA LYS A 20 -34.25 -23.79 21.00
C LYS A 20 -34.82 -25.07 21.60
N PRO A 21 -34.45 -25.47 22.83
CA PRO A 21 -35.17 -26.49 23.60
C PRO A 21 -36.28 -25.90 24.49
N THR A 22 -37.20 -26.79 24.81
CA THR A 22 -38.60 -26.70 25.28
C THR A 22 -38.80 -26.60 26.80
N ASP A 23 -39.94 -26.03 27.22
CA ASP A 23 -40.64 -26.35 28.47
C ASP A 23 -41.94 -27.14 28.17
N PRO A 24 -42.43 -28.02 29.06
CA PRO A 24 -43.74 -28.66 28.94
C PRO A 24 -44.82 -28.06 29.90
N PRO A 25 -46.12 -28.34 29.70
CA PRO A 25 -47.23 -27.59 30.31
C PRO A 25 -48.19 -28.41 31.20
N HIS A 26 -49.22 -27.72 31.71
CA HIS A 26 -50.57 -28.14 32.22
C HIS A 26 -50.83 -27.81 33.71
N THR A 27 -51.66 -26.82 34.08
CA THR A 27 -53.15 -26.63 34.07
C THR A 27 -53.96 -27.48 35.05
N GLY A 28 -54.72 -26.82 35.95
CA GLY A 28 -56.12 -27.18 36.22
C GLY A 28 -56.62 -27.37 37.67
N GLN A 29 -57.27 -26.32 38.20
CA GLN A 29 -58.57 -26.32 38.94
C GLN A 29 -58.77 -26.80 40.40
N ARG A 30 -59.66 -26.02 41.07
CA ARG A 30 -60.27 -26.00 42.44
C ARG A 30 -61.21 -27.21 42.74
N PRO A 31 -61.72 -27.49 43.98
CA PRO A 31 -62.48 -26.56 44.86
C PRO A 31 -62.31 -26.68 46.42
N GLU A 32 -62.99 -25.77 47.14
CA GLU A 32 -63.15 -25.37 48.58
C GLU A 32 -63.58 -26.45 49.62
N PRO A 33 -63.93 -26.18 50.92
CA PRO A 33 -63.55 -25.19 51.99
C PRO A 33 -63.35 -25.80 53.43
N GLU A 34 -62.91 -25.04 54.45
CA GLU A 34 -63.54 -24.91 55.82
C GLU A 34 -62.67 -24.26 56.95
N GLN A 35 -63.31 -23.31 57.64
CA GLN A 35 -63.32 -22.92 59.09
C GLN A 35 -62.09 -22.43 59.91
N LYS A 36 -62.11 -21.10 60.16
CA LYS A 36 -62.06 -20.32 61.43
C LYS A 36 -61.40 -20.88 62.72
N SER A 37 -60.54 -20.05 63.36
CA SER A 37 -60.80 -19.40 64.69
C SER A 37 -59.57 -18.69 65.31
N GLY A 38 -59.75 -17.40 65.70
CA GLY A 38 -59.07 -16.68 66.82
C GLY A 38 -57.64 -16.14 66.58
N GLN A 39 -57.16 -15.01 67.09
CA GLN A 39 -57.67 -13.86 67.88
C GLN A 39 -56.53 -12.79 67.92
N LYS A 40 -56.89 -11.49 68.05
CA LYS A 40 -56.10 -10.20 68.11
C LYS A 40 -54.72 -10.21 68.85
N PRO A 41 -53.76 -9.23 68.66
CA PRO A 41 -53.99 -7.78 68.48
C PRO A 41 -53.07 -6.94 67.54
N GLY A 42 -53.58 -5.80 67.06
CA GLY A 42 -52.90 -4.50 66.85
C GLY A 42 -51.72 -4.37 65.84
N PRO A 43 -51.77 -3.44 64.86
CA PRO A 43 -50.68 -3.27 63.90
C PRO A 43 -49.52 -2.46 64.51
N THR A 44 -48.30 -2.97 64.38
CA THR A 44 -47.08 -2.16 64.52
C THR A 44 -46.65 -1.64 63.14
N PRO A 45 -46.35 -0.35 62.98
CA PRO A 45 -46.11 0.26 61.67
C PRO A 45 -44.67 0.02 61.22
N GLY A 46 -44.48 -0.82 60.20
CA GLY A 46 -43.22 -0.94 59.46
C GLY A 46 -43.08 0.23 58.48
N LYS A 47 -42.10 1.09 58.75
CA LYS A 47 -41.80 2.35 58.05
C LYS A 47 -41.73 2.17 56.53
N ALA A 48 -42.58 2.90 55.81
CA ALA A 48 -42.32 3.29 54.43
C ALA A 48 -41.13 4.26 54.44
N GLY A 49 -40.02 3.88 53.81
CA GLY A 49 -38.87 4.76 53.59
C GLY A 49 -39.29 6.00 52.81
N THR A 50 -38.67 7.14 53.12
CA THR A 50 -39.04 8.41 52.48
C THR A 50 -38.58 8.44 51.02
N PRO A 51 -39.22 9.22 50.11
CA PRO A 51 -38.84 9.30 48.69
C PRO A 51 -37.38 9.69 48.44
N HIS A 52 -36.71 10.25 49.46
CA HIS A 52 -35.31 10.65 49.44
C HIS A 52 -34.35 9.48 49.68
N GLU A 53 -34.72 8.49 50.51
CA GLU A 53 -33.92 7.29 50.78
C GLU A 53 -33.92 6.34 49.58
N ASP A 54 -35.06 6.21 48.89
CA ASP A 54 -35.18 5.38 47.68
C ASP A 54 -34.39 5.96 46.49
N ARG A 55 -34.26 7.30 46.43
CA ARG A 55 -33.40 7.98 45.44
C ARG A 55 -31.90 7.76 45.71
N LEU A 56 -31.48 7.80 46.98
CA LEU A 56 -30.10 7.55 47.38
C LEU A 56 -29.69 6.08 47.14
N ALA A 57 -30.59 5.13 47.41
CA ALA A 57 -30.37 3.71 47.10
C ALA A 57 -30.26 3.45 45.59
N LYS A 58 -31.10 4.12 44.76
CA LYS A 58 -31.01 4.08 43.29
C LYS A 58 -29.73 4.70 42.74
N LEU A 59 -29.25 5.80 43.33
CA LEU A 59 -27.95 6.39 43.01
C LEU A 59 -26.78 5.47 43.39
N ALA A 60 -26.81 4.85 44.56
CA ALA A 60 -25.77 3.92 45.02
C ALA A 60 -25.67 2.67 44.11
N THR A 61 -26.82 2.09 43.74
CA THR A 61 -26.88 0.96 42.79
C THR A 61 -26.47 1.37 41.38
N PHE A 62 -26.84 2.57 40.91
CA PHE A 62 -26.35 3.11 39.63
C PHE A 62 -24.83 3.28 39.61
N THR A 63 -24.22 3.86 40.66
CA THR A 63 -22.76 4.03 40.73
C THR A 63 -22.01 2.69 40.81
N THR A 64 -22.56 1.70 41.52
CA THR A 64 -21.98 0.35 41.59
C THR A 64 -22.06 -0.36 40.23
N ASN A 65 -23.20 -0.28 39.56
CA ASN A 65 -23.38 -0.84 38.21
C ASN A 65 -22.47 -0.14 37.20
N LEU A 66 -22.37 1.19 37.26
CA LEU A 66 -21.46 1.96 36.40
C LEU A 66 -20.00 1.55 36.62
N ARG A 67 -19.58 1.34 37.87
CA ARG A 67 -18.23 0.87 38.21
C ARG A 67 -17.97 -0.54 37.67
N MET A 68 -18.92 -1.47 37.81
CA MET A 68 -18.80 -2.82 37.24
C MET A 68 -18.73 -2.82 35.71
N VAL A 69 -19.61 -2.04 35.06
CA VAL A 69 -19.59 -1.89 33.59
C VAL A 69 -18.25 -1.29 33.14
N SER A 70 -17.76 -0.26 33.84
CA SER A 70 -16.47 0.38 33.51
C SER A 70 -15.29 -0.58 33.68
N LEU A 71 -15.27 -1.38 34.75
CA LEU A 71 -14.24 -2.39 34.98
C LEU A 71 -14.27 -3.49 33.90
N ASN A 72 -15.46 -4.00 33.57
CA ASN A 72 -15.61 -5.02 32.53
C ASN A 72 -15.24 -4.47 31.14
N LEU A 73 -15.57 -3.21 30.85
CA LEU A 73 -15.18 -2.54 29.62
C LEU A 73 -13.65 -2.36 29.55
N LEU A 74 -13.01 -1.95 30.65
CA LEU A 74 -11.54 -1.88 30.73
C LEU A 74 -10.88 -3.24 30.54
N LEU A 75 -11.46 -4.30 31.10
CA LEU A 75 -10.98 -5.68 30.93
C LEU A 75 -11.12 -6.15 29.48
N LEU A 76 -12.25 -5.86 28.83
CA LEU A 76 -12.48 -6.12 27.41
C LEU A 76 -11.52 -5.35 26.52
N ILE A 77 -11.33 -4.05 26.77
CA ILE A 77 -10.36 -3.21 26.05
C ILE A 77 -8.95 -3.78 26.23
N SER A 78 -8.58 -4.15 27.45
CA SER A 78 -7.26 -4.76 27.74
C SER A 78 -7.09 -6.11 27.06
N ALA A 79 -8.15 -6.93 27.00
CA ALA A 79 -8.14 -8.21 26.30
C ALA A 79 -8.06 -8.04 24.78
N CYS A 80 -8.77 -7.05 24.21
CA CYS A 80 -8.68 -6.72 22.79
C CYS A 80 -7.29 -6.16 22.42
N LEU A 81 -6.74 -5.26 23.25
CA LEU A 81 -5.37 -4.75 23.09
C LEU A 81 -4.35 -5.89 23.21
N GLY A 82 -4.49 -6.74 24.23
CA GLY A 82 -3.64 -7.92 24.41
C GLY A 82 -3.73 -8.88 23.23
N GLY A 83 -4.94 -9.12 22.71
CA GLY A 83 -5.18 -9.93 21.52
C GLY A 83 -4.58 -9.32 20.25
N ALA A 84 -4.67 -8.00 20.08
CA ALA A 84 -4.07 -7.30 18.95
C ALA A 84 -2.53 -7.31 19.01
N VAL A 85 -1.94 -7.13 20.20
CA VAL A 85 -0.49 -7.24 20.42
C VAL A 85 -0.02 -8.67 20.18
N LEU A 86 -0.74 -9.67 20.70
CA LEU A 86 -0.44 -11.08 20.47
C LEU A 86 -0.56 -11.43 18.98
N TRP A 87 -1.59 -10.96 18.29
CA TRP A 87 -1.73 -11.14 16.86
C TRP A 87 -0.55 -10.53 16.09
N LYS A 88 -0.15 -9.30 16.44
CA LYS A 88 1.02 -8.64 15.84
C LYS A 88 2.30 -9.43 16.08
N LEU A 89 2.54 -9.90 17.31
CA LEU A 89 3.70 -10.73 17.67
C LEU A 89 3.73 -12.07 16.94
N VAL A 90 2.56 -12.67 16.68
CA VAL A 90 2.46 -13.98 15.99
C VAL A 90 2.50 -13.84 14.46
N SER A 91 2.06 -12.69 13.93
CA SER A 91 1.98 -12.44 12.48
C SER A 91 3.18 -11.71 11.89
N ALA A 92 4.00 -11.04 12.71
CA ALA A 92 5.22 -10.38 12.25
C ALA A 92 6.28 -11.42 11.85
N ARG A 93 6.90 -11.23 10.68
CA ARG A 93 8.13 -11.92 10.32
C ARG A 93 9.28 -11.17 10.95
N GLU A 94 9.73 -11.66 12.10
CA GLU A 94 10.88 -11.11 12.80
C GLU A 94 12.15 -11.87 12.38
N THR A 95 13.17 -11.12 11.98
CA THR A 95 14.53 -11.63 11.77
C THR A 95 15.39 -11.12 12.91
N VAL A 96 15.90 -12.03 13.74
CA VAL A 96 16.71 -11.69 14.91
C VAL A 96 18.17 -11.94 14.60
N ILE A 97 19.01 -10.91 14.75
CA ILE A 97 20.46 -11.06 14.66
C ILE A 97 21.03 -11.28 16.06
N GLU A 98 21.45 -12.52 16.31
CA GLU A 98 22.10 -12.97 17.54
C GLU A 98 23.57 -12.52 17.60
N ASN A 99 24.20 -12.66 18.77
CA ASN A 99 25.56 -12.17 18.99
C ASN A 99 26.55 -12.82 18.02
N ILE A 100 27.33 -11.98 17.34
CA ILE A 100 28.40 -12.42 16.45
C ILE A 100 29.67 -12.52 17.29
N TYR A 101 30.22 -13.73 17.40
CA TYR A 101 31.46 -13.94 18.16
C TYR A 101 32.64 -13.30 17.44
N VAL A 102 33.45 -12.51 18.16
CA VAL A 102 34.59 -11.79 17.59
C VAL A 102 35.85 -12.00 18.44
N PRO A 103 37.02 -12.33 17.85
CA PRO A 103 38.28 -12.46 18.57
C PRO A 103 38.78 -11.12 19.15
N ASP A 104 39.49 -11.16 20.28
CA ASP A 104 40.02 -9.97 20.98
C ASP A 104 40.83 -9.00 20.10
N ALA A 105 41.50 -9.52 19.06
CA ALA A 105 42.29 -8.71 18.13
C ALA A 105 41.44 -7.64 17.42
N PHE A 106 40.19 -7.96 17.08
CA PHE A 106 39.24 -7.04 16.44
C PHE A 106 38.60 -6.09 17.46
N ALA A 107 38.24 -6.61 18.64
CA ALA A 107 37.65 -5.78 19.70
C ALA A 107 38.60 -4.64 20.14
N LYS A 108 39.91 -4.91 20.19
CA LYS A 108 40.94 -3.91 20.51
C LYS A 108 41.05 -2.76 19.51
N ILE A 109 40.63 -2.97 18.26
CA ILE A 109 40.62 -1.95 17.21
C ILE A 109 39.21 -1.37 16.96
N GLY A 110 38.25 -1.63 17.87
CA GLY A 110 36.91 -1.05 17.83
C GLY A 110 35.84 -1.90 17.16
N TYR A 111 36.15 -3.12 16.74
CA TYR A 111 35.20 -4.04 16.11
C TYR A 111 34.75 -5.10 17.13
N SER A 112 33.69 -4.79 17.90
CA SER A 112 33.07 -5.73 18.86
C SER A 112 32.06 -6.66 18.17
N GLY A 113 31.58 -7.67 18.90
CA GLY A 113 30.46 -8.51 18.45
C GLY A 113 29.22 -7.69 18.11
N ASP A 114 28.83 -6.78 19.01
CA ASP A 114 27.71 -5.85 18.79
C ASP A 114 27.91 -4.98 17.53
N ALA A 115 29.15 -4.53 17.27
CA ALA A 115 29.45 -3.75 16.06
C ALA A 115 29.20 -4.59 14.80
N PHE A 116 29.67 -5.85 14.77
CA PHE A 116 29.39 -6.76 13.65
C PHE A 116 27.90 -7.05 13.50
N GLN A 117 27.14 -7.20 14.60
CA GLN A 117 25.69 -7.35 14.52
C GLN A 117 25.04 -6.15 13.84
N SER A 118 25.38 -4.93 14.28
CA SER A 118 24.87 -3.70 13.69
C SER A 118 25.25 -3.59 12.21
N PHE A 119 26.49 -3.91 11.84
CA PHE A 119 26.89 -3.87 10.44
C PHE A 119 26.08 -4.83 9.56
N VAL A 120 25.81 -6.05 10.01
CA VAL A 120 24.97 -7.00 9.27
C VAL A 120 23.53 -6.48 9.15
N ALA A 121 22.95 -5.96 10.25
CA ALA A 121 21.61 -5.36 10.21
C ALA A 121 21.53 -4.18 9.24
N ASP A 122 22.48 -3.24 9.33
CA ASP A 122 22.50 -2.04 8.52
C ASP A 122 22.54 -2.38 7.02
N HIS A 123 23.32 -3.40 6.63
CA HIS A 123 23.36 -3.85 5.23
C HIS A 123 22.07 -4.51 4.79
N LEU A 124 21.45 -5.36 5.62
CA LEU A 124 20.15 -5.97 5.29
C LEU A 124 19.03 -4.91 5.18
N ILE A 125 19.01 -3.95 6.11
CA ILE A 125 18.07 -2.83 6.11
C ILE A 125 18.28 -1.98 4.84
N ALA A 126 19.53 -1.65 4.50
CA ALA A 126 19.82 -0.87 3.30
C ALA A 126 19.39 -1.58 2.00
N LEU A 127 19.52 -2.91 1.92
CA LEU A 127 19.01 -3.69 0.79
C LEU A 127 17.48 -3.64 0.71
N GLU A 128 16.80 -3.74 1.86
CA GLU A 128 15.34 -3.63 1.91
C GLU A 128 14.84 -2.21 1.58
N GLU A 129 15.55 -1.17 2.02
CA GLU A 129 15.27 0.22 1.66
C GLU A 129 15.40 0.45 0.15
N ARG A 130 16.41 -0.14 -0.50
CA ARG A 130 16.52 -0.11 -1.96
C ARG A 130 15.40 -0.87 -2.67
N ALA A 131 14.85 -1.89 -2.04
CA ALA A 131 13.67 -2.61 -2.54
C ALA A 131 12.34 -1.89 -2.22
N ALA A 132 12.34 -0.87 -1.36
CA ALA A 132 11.13 -0.27 -0.79
C ALA A 132 10.19 0.34 -1.83
N ASP A 133 10.72 0.82 -2.95
CA ASP A 133 9.94 1.45 -4.03
C ASP A 133 9.05 0.44 -4.78
N VAL A 134 9.33 -0.85 -4.66
CA VAL A 134 8.65 -1.92 -5.41
C VAL A 134 8.02 -2.99 -4.51
N ILE A 135 8.19 -2.92 -3.18
CA ILE A 135 7.52 -3.82 -2.22
C ILE A 135 6.37 -3.12 -1.49
N PRO A 136 5.26 -3.83 -1.21
CA PRO A 136 4.22 -3.30 -0.33
C PRO A 136 4.72 -3.25 1.12
N ALA A 137 4.16 -2.34 1.92
CA ALA A 137 4.50 -2.22 3.35
C ALA A 137 4.32 -3.54 4.13
N SER A 138 3.39 -4.40 3.73
CA SER A 138 3.14 -5.70 4.36
C SER A 138 4.17 -6.79 4.04
N ALA A 139 5.05 -6.56 3.05
CA ALA A 139 6.12 -7.48 2.69
C ALA A 139 7.46 -7.11 3.34
N LYS A 140 7.51 -6.01 4.10
CA LYS A 140 8.69 -5.59 4.84
C LYS A 140 9.02 -6.56 5.98
N GLU A 141 10.31 -6.73 6.25
CA GLU A 141 10.79 -7.53 7.38
C GLU A 141 11.12 -6.66 8.59
N GLU A 142 10.81 -7.17 9.78
CA GLU A 142 11.20 -6.50 11.01
C GLU A 142 12.53 -7.09 11.49
N ILE A 143 13.63 -6.45 11.08
CA ILE A 143 14.99 -6.80 11.52
C ILE A 143 15.20 -6.24 12.92
N ARG A 144 15.51 -7.13 13.89
CA ARG A 144 15.81 -6.75 15.27
C ARG A 144 17.18 -7.26 15.70
N LEU A 145 17.91 -6.40 16.38
CA LEU A 145 19.14 -6.78 17.05
C LEU A 145 18.82 -7.40 18.40
N ASP A 146 19.52 -8.48 18.75
CA ASP A 146 19.43 -9.06 20.10
C ASP A 146 19.90 -8.08 21.19
N SER A 147 20.76 -7.12 20.83
CA SER A 147 21.22 -6.03 21.71
C SER A 147 20.15 -4.97 21.99
N ASP A 148 19.13 -4.83 21.14
CA ASP A 148 18.02 -3.88 21.35
C ASP A 148 16.96 -4.39 22.34
N MET A 149 17.06 -5.66 22.75
CA MET A 149 16.10 -6.26 23.66
C MET A 149 16.35 -5.79 25.11
N PRO A 150 15.37 -5.14 25.77
CA PRO A 150 15.53 -4.67 27.13
C PRO A 150 15.66 -5.84 28.11
N ASP A 151 16.80 -5.93 28.80
CA ASP A 151 17.07 -6.94 29.82
C ASP A 151 16.48 -6.53 31.18
N PHE A 152 15.15 -6.58 31.29
CA PHE A 152 14.49 -6.44 32.58
C PHE A 152 14.11 -7.81 33.15
N SER A 153 14.34 -8.00 34.44
CA SER A 153 13.92 -9.19 35.18
C SER A 153 12.47 -9.03 35.66
N VAL A 154 11.66 -10.08 35.52
CA VAL A 154 10.28 -10.04 36.03
C VAL A 154 10.33 -10.03 37.56
N PRO A 155 9.73 -9.03 38.25
CA PRO A 155 9.79 -8.91 39.70
C PRO A 155 9.34 -10.19 40.42
N GLY A 156 10.13 -10.66 41.38
CA GLY A 156 9.86 -11.89 42.12
C GLY A 156 10.30 -13.18 41.40
N THR A 157 10.95 -13.08 40.24
CA THR A 157 11.56 -14.21 39.52
C THR A 157 13.02 -13.89 39.14
N SER A 158 13.83 -14.92 38.90
CA SER A 158 15.18 -14.79 38.32
C SER A 158 15.16 -14.89 36.79
N ILE A 159 13.99 -14.72 36.16
CA ILE A 159 13.80 -14.92 34.72
C ILE A 159 13.81 -13.56 34.04
N SER A 160 14.68 -13.38 33.05
CA SER A 160 14.71 -12.17 32.23
C SER A 160 13.61 -12.20 31.15
N ALA A 161 13.19 -11.03 30.70
CA ALA A 161 12.28 -10.89 29.58
C ALA A 161 12.77 -11.63 28.32
N LYS A 162 14.09 -11.64 28.09
CA LYS A 162 14.76 -12.38 27.01
C LYS A 162 14.54 -13.89 27.11
N THR A 163 14.70 -14.47 28.30
CA THR A 163 14.43 -15.90 28.55
C THR A 163 12.96 -16.26 28.34
N ILE A 164 12.03 -15.40 28.78
CA ILE A 164 10.60 -15.63 28.56
C ILE A 164 10.28 -15.62 27.07
N LEU A 165 10.79 -14.64 26.33
CA LEU A 165 10.56 -14.56 24.89
C LEU A 165 11.12 -15.78 24.14
N GLN A 166 12.30 -16.26 24.53
CA GLN A 166 12.88 -17.48 23.98
C GLN A 166 11.98 -18.69 24.22
N TYR A 167 11.48 -18.90 25.44
CA TYR A 167 10.54 -19.98 25.73
C TYR A 167 9.22 -19.85 24.96
N VAL A 168 8.70 -18.64 24.82
CA VAL A 168 7.47 -18.39 24.03
C VAL A 168 7.70 -18.73 22.56
N ARG A 169 8.87 -18.39 22.00
CA ARG A 169 9.28 -18.74 20.63
C ARG A 169 9.52 -20.22 20.41
N GLU A 170 9.99 -20.96 21.42
CA GLU A 170 10.15 -22.42 21.34
C GLU A 170 8.80 -23.16 21.52
N ALA A 171 7.91 -22.62 22.36
CA ALA A 171 6.62 -23.24 22.66
C ALA A 171 5.54 -22.96 21.61
N LEU A 172 5.66 -21.84 20.87
CA LEU A 172 4.77 -21.47 19.77
C LEU A 172 5.51 -21.64 18.44
N PRO A 173 4.89 -22.18 17.37
CA PRO A 173 5.50 -22.27 16.05
C PRO A 173 5.53 -20.89 15.37
N LEU A 174 6.28 -19.95 15.96
CA LEU A 174 6.45 -18.60 15.43
C LEU A 174 7.42 -18.63 14.24
N PRO A 175 7.13 -17.91 13.15
CA PRO A 175 8.01 -17.82 11.98
C PRO A 175 9.17 -16.84 12.24
N VAL A 176 9.97 -17.10 13.29
CA VAL A 176 11.16 -16.30 13.60
C VAL A 176 12.36 -16.91 12.89
N SER A 177 13.11 -16.09 12.19
CA SER A 177 14.39 -16.49 11.62
C SER A 177 15.51 -15.89 12.45
N THR A 178 16.57 -16.66 12.70
CA THR A 178 17.72 -16.17 13.46
C THR A 178 18.97 -16.17 12.59
N ILE A 179 19.73 -15.09 12.67
CA ILE A 179 21.06 -14.97 12.07
C ILE A 179 22.06 -14.92 13.20
N SER A 180 22.98 -15.88 13.23
CA SER A 180 24.08 -15.95 14.19
C SER A 180 25.40 -15.99 13.45
N GLY A 181 26.53 -15.75 14.13
CA GLY A 181 27.80 -15.78 13.43
C GLY A 181 29.05 -15.74 14.29
N SER A 182 30.18 -15.83 13.60
CA SER A 182 31.50 -15.69 14.21
C SER A 182 32.52 -15.16 13.21
N VAL A 183 33.46 -14.37 13.67
CA VAL A 183 34.63 -13.93 12.92
C VAL A 183 35.81 -14.82 13.27
N THR A 184 36.55 -15.28 12.26
CA THR A 184 37.81 -16.01 12.45
C THR A 184 38.97 -15.25 11.81
N GLY A 185 40.20 -15.55 12.24
CA GLY A 185 41.42 -14.95 11.69
C GLY A 185 41.90 -13.68 12.41
N THR A 186 42.52 -12.77 11.66
CA THR A 186 43.10 -11.50 12.13
C THR A 186 42.57 -10.33 11.30
N PRO A 187 42.70 -9.08 11.74
CA PRO A 187 42.21 -7.93 10.96
C PRO A 187 42.72 -7.84 9.51
N ASP A 188 43.90 -8.40 9.20
CA ASP A 188 44.44 -8.40 7.83
C ASP A 188 43.99 -9.62 6.99
N HIS A 189 43.49 -10.67 7.66
CA HIS A 189 43.08 -11.95 7.09
C HIS A 189 41.93 -12.51 7.92
N TYR A 190 40.70 -12.05 7.68
CA TYR A 190 39.50 -12.46 8.40
C TYR A 190 38.50 -13.17 7.50
N VAL A 191 37.66 -13.99 8.13
CA VAL A 191 36.44 -14.54 7.53
C VAL A 191 35.29 -14.33 8.51
N LEU A 192 34.19 -13.75 8.03
CA LEU A 192 32.93 -13.70 8.79
C LEU A 192 32.05 -14.87 8.34
N HIS A 193 31.68 -15.70 9.30
CA HIS A 193 30.77 -16.82 9.15
C HIS A 193 29.40 -16.43 9.70
N LEU A 194 28.35 -16.52 8.89
CA LEU A 194 26.96 -16.37 9.31
C LEU A 194 26.19 -17.68 9.14
N ALA A 195 25.24 -17.91 10.03
CA ALA A 195 24.29 -18.99 9.97
C ALA A 195 22.87 -18.45 10.14
N LEU A 196 22.05 -18.63 9.09
CA LEU A 196 20.62 -18.38 9.11
C LEU A 196 19.89 -19.67 9.51
N VAL A 197 19.07 -19.59 10.56
CA VAL A 197 18.16 -20.65 10.96
C VAL A 197 16.74 -20.23 10.62
N GLU A 198 16.11 -20.94 9.70
CA GLU A 198 14.74 -20.69 9.26
C GLU A 198 13.99 -22.03 9.15
N ARG A 199 12.82 -22.14 9.79
CA ARG A 199 11.97 -23.35 9.76
C ARG A 199 12.73 -24.64 10.10
N GLY A 200 13.68 -24.57 11.03
CA GLY A 200 14.52 -25.70 11.45
C GLY A 200 15.60 -26.12 10.45
N GLN A 201 15.78 -25.38 9.36
CA GLN A 201 16.89 -25.53 8.41
C GLN A 201 18.01 -24.54 8.74
N VAL A 202 19.26 -24.93 8.51
CA VAL A 202 20.44 -24.09 8.75
C VAL A 202 21.15 -23.82 7.43
N TYR A 203 21.29 -22.54 7.09
CA TYR A 203 22.03 -22.06 5.92
C TYR A 203 23.26 -21.31 6.37
N ARG A 204 24.41 -21.57 5.75
CA ARG A 204 25.69 -20.96 6.12
C ARG A 204 26.19 -20.06 4.99
N PHE A 205 26.76 -18.93 5.38
CA PHE A 205 27.30 -17.90 4.49
C PHE A 205 28.65 -17.46 5.03
N ASP A 206 29.62 -17.33 4.14
CA ASP A 206 30.99 -16.95 4.51
C ASP A 206 31.44 -15.80 3.62
N THR A 207 32.10 -14.79 4.19
CA THR A 207 32.81 -13.81 3.38
C THR A 207 34.03 -14.47 2.72
N PRO A 208 34.52 -13.96 1.57
CA PRO A 208 35.87 -14.29 1.15
C PRO A 208 36.88 -13.89 2.23
N GLU A 209 38.01 -14.58 2.29
CA GLU A 209 39.13 -14.17 3.15
C GLU A 209 39.67 -12.82 2.67
N GLY A 210 39.77 -11.85 3.58
CA GLY A 210 40.21 -10.50 3.25
C GLY A 210 40.64 -9.67 4.45
N ALA A 211 40.97 -8.40 4.21
CA ALA A 211 41.32 -7.46 5.27
C ALA A 211 40.07 -6.71 5.76
N ILE A 212 40.05 -6.28 7.02
CA ILE A 212 38.95 -5.53 7.64
C ILE A 212 38.66 -4.20 6.91
N ALA A 213 39.62 -3.69 6.13
CA ALA A 213 39.43 -2.54 5.26
C ALA A 213 38.38 -2.78 4.15
N ASP A 214 38.16 -4.04 3.75
CA ASP A 214 37.18 -4.45 2.74
C ASP A 214 35.84 -4.88 3.37
N LEU A 215 35.66 -4.67 4.69
CA LEU A 215 34.50 -5.17 5.45
C LEU A 215 33.16 -4.75 4.85
N ASP A 216 33.01 -3.47 4.49
CA ASP A 216 31.77 -2.90 3.95
C ASP A 216 31.33 -3.61 2.65
N LYS A 217 32.29 -3.80 1.73
CA LYS A 217 32.05 -4.53 0.48
C LYS A 217 31.71 -6.00 0.74
N ASN A 218 32.50 -6.68 1.58
CA ASN A 218 32.28 -8.09 1.89
C ASN A 218 30.93 -8.32 2.60
N LEU A 219 30.51 -7.38 3.46
CA LEU A 219 29.20 -7.42 4.10
C LEU A 219 28.07 -7.15 3.12
N SER A 220 28.25 -6.25 2.15
CA SER A 220 27.27 -6.02 1.09
C SER A 220 26.99 -7.30 0.29
N ASP A 221 28.04 -8.00 -0.14
CA ASP A 221 27.91 -9.26 -0.88
C ASP A 221 27.28 -10.37 0.00
N LEU A 222 27.73 -10.49 1.25
CA LEU A 222 27.21 -11.47 2.20
C LEU A 222 25.73 -11.23 2.55
N ALA A 223 25.35 -9.97 2.79
CA ALA A 223 23.96 -9.60 3.09
C ALA A 223 23.05 -9.91 1.90
N LEU A 224 23.55 -9.74 0.66
CA LEU A 224 22.81 -10.11 -0.54
C LEU A 224 22.58 -11.62 -0.63
N ASP A 225 23.59 -12.44 -0.32
CA ASP A 225 23.46 -13.89 -0.28
C ASP A 225 22.47 -14.36 0.80
N VAL A 226 22.52 -13.73 1.98
CA VAL A 226 21.54 -13.96 3.06
C VAL A 226 20.14 -13.59 2.59
N LEU A 227 19.95 -12.40 2.03
CA LEU A 227 18.64 -11.91 1.55
C LEU A 227 18.07 -12.79 0.44
N LYS A 228 18.91 -13.21 -0.51
CA LYS A 228 18.52 -14.11 -1.60
C LYS A 228 17.94 -15.42 -1.08
N LYS A 229 18.48 -15.91 0.03
CA LYS A 229 18.03 -17.15 0.65
C LYS A 229 16.81 -16.96 1.54
N HIS A 230 16.86 -15.94 2.39
CA HIS A 230 15.88 -15.65 3.44
C HIS A 230 14.59 -15.05 2.87
N SER A 231 14.73 -14.10 1.95
CA SER A 231 13.62 -13.29 1.44
C SER A 231 13.67 -13.16 -0.09
N PRO A 232 13.44 -14.25 -0.85
CA PRO A 232 13.54 -14.22 -2.32
C PRO A 232 12.68 -13.14 -2.98
N TYR A 233 11.52 -12.80 -2.40
CA TYR A 233 10.66 -11.72 -2.88
C TYR A 233 11.32 -10.34 -2.74
N ILE A 234 11.93 -10.05 -1.58
CA ILE A 234 12.63 -8.77 -1.34
C ILE A 234 13.87 -8.71 -2.24
N TYR A 235 14.60 -9.83 -2.38
CA TYR A 235 15.73 -9.90 -3.29
C TYR A 235 15.34 -9.66 -4.76
N ALA A 236 14.25 -10.26 -5.25
CA ALA A 236 13.74 -9.99 -6.60
C ALA A 236 13.34 -8.51 -6.78
N SER A 237 12.79 -7.92 -5.74
CA SER A 237 12.39 -6.51 -5.70
C SER A 237 13.60 -5.58 -5.72
N TYR A 238 14.64 -5.90 -4.95
CA TYR A 238 15.94 -5.24 -5.02
C TYR A 238 16.56 -5.32 -6.42
N GLU A 239 16.59 -6.51 -7.04
CA GLU A 239 17.12 -6.68 -8.40
C GLU A 239 16.32 -5.87 -9.43
N SER A 240 15.00 -5.75 -9.24
CA SER A 240 14.14 -4.91 -10.06
C SER A 240 14.50 -3.42 -9.92
N ALA A 241 14.66 -2.92 -8.70
CA ALA A 241 15.07 -1.54 -8.44
C ALA A 241 16.47 -1.24 -9.03
N GLU A 242 17.43 -2.17 -8.87
CA GLU A 242 18.76 -2.05 -9.44
C GLU A 242 18.76 -2.09 -10.98
N ALA A 243 17.92 -2.94 -11.57
CA ALA A 243 17.72 -2.98 -13.03
C ALA A 243 17.14 -1.66 -13.55
N GLN A 244 16.15 -1.10 -12.85
CA GLN A 244 15.53 0.18 -13.17
C GLN A 244 16.56 1.33 -13.06
N ALA A 245 17.31 1.40 -11.97
CA ALA A 245 18.35 2.42 -11.77
C ALA A 245 19.45 2.34 -12.85
N ARG A 246 19.87 1.12 -13.21
CA ARG A 246 20.83 0.89 -14.32
C ARG A 246 20.27 1.37 -15.66
N CYS A 247 18.99 1.10 -15.92
CA CYS A 247 18.31 1.54 -17.14
C CYS A 247 18.30 3.08 -17.24
N TYR A 248 17.87 3.77 -16.18
CA TYR A 248 17.82 5.24 -16.17
C TYR A 248 19.19 5.90 -16.22
N ALA A 249 20.25 5.23 -15.74
CA ALA A 249 21.62 5.72 -15.87
C ALA A 249 22.18 5.67 -17.31
N GLY A 250 21.42 5.22 -18.30
CA GLY A 250 21.85 5.10 -19.70
C GLY A 250 22.88 3.99 -19.92
N LYS A 251 22.95 3.01 -19.02
CA LYS A 251 23.95 1.92 -19.04
C LYS A 251 23.48 0.69 -19.84
N GLY A 252 22.36 0.76 -20.55
CA GLY A 252 21.83 -0.33 -21.39
C GLY A 252 20.30 -0.31 -21.51
N ALA A 253 19.75 -1.27 -22.27
CA ALA A 253 18.32 -1.55 -22.21
C ALA A 253 17.93 -2.01 -20.80
N CYS A 254 16.72 -1.68 -20.35
CA CYS A 254 16.22 -2.21 -19.08
C CYS A 254 16.27 -3.74 -19.13
N ASN A 255 16.93 -4.37 -18.15
CA ASN A 255 17.08 -5.82 -18.07
C ASN A 255 16.65 -6.27 -16.68
N PHE A 256 15.44 -6.80 -16.61
CA PHE A 256 14.83 -7.31 -15.38
C PHE A 256 14.92 -8.84 -15.26
N SER A 257 15.68 -9.53 -16.13
CA SER A 257 15.62 -10.99 -16.26
C SER A 257 15.91 -11.77 -14.98
N GLU A 258 16.79 -11.28 -14.11
CA GLU A 258 17.02 -11.94 -12.81
C GLU A 258 15.82 -11.75 -11.86
N ALA A 259 15.25 -10.55 -11.78
CA ALA A 259 14.04 -10.29 -11.01
C ALA A 259 12.86 -11.13 -11.52
N GLU A 260 12.66 -11.19 -12.84
CA GLU A 260 11.64 -12.03 -13.49
C GLU A 260 11.81 -13.49 -13.10
N ARG A 261 13.02 -14.05 -13.26
CA ARG A 261 13.33 -15.44 -12.94
C ARG A 261 12.96 -15.77 -11.48
N ILE A 262 13.27 -14.87 -10.55
CA ILE A 262 12.98 -15.08 -9.13
C ILE A 262 11.48 -14.93 -8.87
N PHE A 263 10.83 -13.86 -9.34
CA PHE A 263 9.39 -13.70 -9.17
C PHE A 263 8.61 -14.86 -9.76
N SER A 264 8.93 -15.31 -10.99
CA SER A 264 8.30 -16.49 -11.60
C SER A 264 8.48 -17.74 -10.73
N SER A 265 9.67 -17.97 -10.15
CA SER A 265 9.88 -19.11 -9.24
C SER A 265 9.01 -19.05 -7.98
N ILE A 266 8.75 -17.85 -7.46
CA ILE A 266 7.84 -17.65 -6.31
C ILE A 266 6.39 -17.89 -6.75
N VAL A 267 6.01 -17.42 -7.94
CA VAL A 267 4.68 -17.63 -8.52
C VAL A 267 4.40 -19.12 -8.78
N ASP A 268 5.37 -19.86 -9.29
CA ASP A 268 5.26 -21.30 -9.58
C ASP A 268 5.10 -22.15 -8.32
N ALA A 269 5.64 -21.69 -7.18
CA ALA A 269 5.45 -22.32 -5.87
C ALA A 269 4.05 -22.08 -5.29
N GLY A 270 3.30 -21.10 -5.80
CA GLY A 270 1.92 -20.81 -5.40
C GLY A 270 1.75 -20.60 -3.90
N ASP A 271 0.72 -21.22 -3.32
CA ASP A 271 0.35 -21.07 -1.90
C ASP A 271 1.44 -21.52 -0.90
N GLU A 272 2.44 -22.29 -1.33
CA GLU A 272 3.59 -22.63 -0.49
C GLU A 272 4.48 -21.41 -0.19
N GLN A 273 4.43 -20.40 -1.06
CA GLN A 273 5.15 -19.13 -0.90
C GLN A 273 4.18 -18.00 -0.55
N PRO A 274 4.18 -17.49 0.69
CA PRO A 274 3.20 -16.48 1.13
C PRO A 274 3.24 -15.16 0.35
N ASN A 275 4.29 -14.93 -0.45
CA ASN A 275 4.48 -13.72 -1.25
C ASN A 275 4.16 -13.93 -2.76
N TYR A 276 3.65 -15.08 -3.20
CA TYR A 276 3.40 -15.34 -4.63
C TYR A 276 2.44 -14.32 -5.28
N LYS A 277 1.45 -13.84 -4.53
CA LYS A 277 0.53 -12.77 -4.98
C LYS A 277 1.25 -11.44 -5.21
N TRP A 278 2.20 -11.12 -4.35
CA TRP A 278 3.05 -9.94 -4.51
C TRP A 278 4.04 -10.11 -5.65
N ALA A 279 4.56 -11.33 -5.87
CA ALA A 279 5.39 -11.65 -7.01
C ALA A 279 4.63 -11.51 -8.34
N LEU A 280 3.34 -11.86 -8.40
CA LEU A 280 2.49 -11.58 -9.57
C LEU A 280 2.37 -10.09 -9.87
N LEU A 281 2.22 -9.24 -8.84
CA LEU A 281 2.24 -7.78 -9.00
C LEU A 281 3.61 -7.27 -9.44
N GLY A 282 4.70 -7.85 -8.90
CA GLY A 282 6.07 -7.54 -9.31
C GLY A 282 6.31 -7.85 -10.80
N LEU A 283 5.85 -9.00 -11.29
CA LEU A 283 5.91 -9.35 -12.72
C LEU A 283 5.09 -8.39 -13.57
N SER A 284 3.86 -8.04 -13.15
CA SER A 284 3.04 -7.04 -13.85
C SER A 284 3.77 -5.69 -13.99
N LYS A 285 4.53 -5.27 -12.97
CA LYS A 285 5.29 -4.03 -13.04
C LYS A 285 6.49 -4.13 -14.00
N ILE A 286 7.11 -5.31 -14.09
CA ILE A 286 8.17 -5.58 -15.06
C ILE A 286 7.61 -5.59 -16.49
N ASP A 287 6.44 -6.21 -16.70
CA ASP A 287 5.73 -6.17 -17.98
C ASP A 287 5.44 -4.73 -18.42
N GLU A 288 4.97 -3.87 -17.49
CA GLU A 288 4.78 -2.43 -17.73
C GLU A 288 6.10 -1.76 -18.16
N ALA A 289 7.21 -2.06 -17.50
CA ALA A 289 8.53 -1.51 -17.82
C ALA A 289 9.05 -1.97 -19.20
N TYR A 290 8.65 -3.16 -19.67
CA TYR A 290 8.91 -3.63 -21.03
C TYR A 290 7.87 -3.19 -22.05
N HIS A 291 6.82 -2.47 -21.64
CA HIS A 291 5.65 -2.13 -22.46
C HIS A 291 4.87 -3.35 -22.97
N ASP A 292 4.97 -4.51 -22.29
CA ASP A 292 4.12 -5.67 -22.54
C ASP A 292 2.79 -5.57 -21.78
N TYR A 293 1.98 -4.57 -22.13
CA TYR A 293 0.70 -4.33 -21.46
C TYR A 293 -0.31 -5.49 -21.64
N LYS A 294 -0.11 -6.38 -22.63
CA LYS A 294 -0.94 -7.58 -22.79
C LYS A 294 -0.52 -8.68 -21.82
N GLY A 295 0.79 -8.90 -21.65
CA GLY A 295 1.35 -9.74 -20.60
C GLY A 295 0.90 -9.28 -19.22
N GLU A 296 0.99 -7.96 -18.97
CA GLU A 296 0.53 -7.34 -17.73
C GLU A 296 -0.95 -7.64 -17.45
N ILE A 297 -1.84 -7.39 -18.42
CA ILE A 297 -3.28 -7.69 -18.30
C ILE A 297 -3.51 -9.18 -18.03
N SER A 298 -2.76 -10.08 -18.67
CA SER A 298 -2.86 -11.51 -18.42
C SER A 298 -2.48 -11.88 -16.99
N ALA A 299 -1.42 -11.29 -16.43
CA ALA A 299 -0.98 -11.53 -15.06
C ALA A 299 -1.98 -10.98 -14.02
N VAL A 300 -2.37 -9.70 -14.16
CA VAL A 300 -3.26 -9.04 -13.19
C VAL A 300 -4.70 -9.55 -13.26
N SER A 301 -5.16 -10.03 -14.42
CA SER A 301 -6.48 -10.65 -14.54
C SER A 301 -6.55 -12.01 -13.84
N ARG A 302 -5.50 -12.84 -13.97
CA ARG A 302 -5.37 -14.08 -13.20
C ARG A 302 -5.33 -13.79 -11.70
N LEU A 303 -4.50 -12.84 -11.28
CA LEU A 303 -4.41 -12.44 -9.87
C LEU A 303 -5.76 -11.94 -9.36
N SER A 304 -6.46 -11.09 -10.11
CA SER A 304 -7.74 -10.50 -9.69
C SER A 304 -8.88 -11.52 -9.63
N ALA A 305 -8.84 -12.59 -10.43
CA ALA A 305 -9.82 -13.68 -10.37
C ALA A 305 -9.66 -14.54 -9.10
N GLU A 306 -8.42 -14.70 -8.63
CA GLU A 306 -8.10 -15.52 -7.45
C GLU A 306 -8.10 -14.69 -6.16
N TYR A 307 -7.63 -13.45 -6.25
CA TYR A 307 -7.46 -12.51 -5.15
C TYR A 307 -7.75 -11.08 -5.63
N PRO A 308 -9.04 -10.66 -5.63
CA PRO A 308 -9.43 -9.30 -5.95
C PRO A 308 -8.71 -8.32 -5.02
N SER A 309 -7.81 -7.51 -5.55
CA SER A 309 -7.04 -6.54 -4.77
C SER A 309 -7.09 -5.16 -5.42
N SER A 310 -7.06 -4.11 -4.61
CA SER A 310 -7.05 -2.75 -5.13
C SER A 310 -5.85 -2.49 -6.05
N TRP A 311 -4.66 -3.03 -5.74
CA TRP A 311 -3.45 -2.93 -6.59
C TRP A 311 -3.59 -3.66 -7.93
N SER A 312 -4.15 -4.87 -7.95
CA SER A 312 -4.29 -5.62 -9.20
C SER A 312 -5.23 -4.93 -10.19
N PHE A 313 -6.36 -4.37 -9.73
CA PHE A 313 -7.25 -3.59 -10.60
C PHE A 313 -6.64 -2.24 -11.02
N TYR A 314 -5.82 -1.62 -10.16
CA TYR A 314 -5.11 -0.40 -10.52
C TYR A 314 -4.11 -0.66 -11.65
N ASN A 315 -3.25 -1.67 -11.51
CA ASN A 315 -2.29 -2.03 -12.56
C ASN A 315 -3.00 -2.43 -13.86
N TRP A 316 -4.10 -3.20 -13.79
CA TRP A 316 -4.94 -3.48 -14.97
C TRP A 316 -5.42 -2.18 -15.64
N GLY A 317 -5.92 -1.21 -14.87
CA GLY A 317 -6.33 0.09 -15.39
C GLY A 317 -5.18 0.84 -16.07
N VAL A 318 -3.97 0.81 -15.50
CA VAL A 318 -2.77 1.42 -16.09
C VAL A 318 -2.47 0.77 -17.45
N ALA A 319 -2.39 -0.56 -17.51
CA ALA A 319 -2.15 -1.31 -18.75
C ALA A 319 -3.19 -1.01 -19.83
N LEU A 320 -4.48 -0.94 -19.45
CA LEU A 320 -5.56 -0.56 -20.36
C LEU A 320 -5.43 0.87 -20.86
N SER A 321 -5.03 1.80 -20.00
CA SER A 321 -4.84 3.21 -20.37
C SER A 321 -3.66 3.38 -21.32
N GLU A 322 -2.57 2.65 -21.11
CA GLU A 322 -1.39 2.64 -21.99
C GLU A 322 -1.71 2.01 -23.37
N LEU A 323 -2.63 1.05 -23.42
CA LEU A 323 -3.23 0.55 -24.66
C LEU A 323 -4.29 1.52 -25.24
N GLY A 324 -4.52 2.70 -24.69
CA GLY A 324 -5.56 3.62 -25.19
C GLY A 324 -7.01 3.14 -24.96
N CYS A 325 -7.21 2.04 -24.22
CA CYS A 325 -8.52 1.50 -23.87
C CYS A 325 -9.13 2.25 -22.68
N HIS A 326 -9.15 3.59 -22.72
CA HIS A 326 -9.44 4.46 -21.57
C HIS A 326 -10.79 4.20 -20.89
N LYS A 327 -11.84 3.88 -21.66
CA LYS A 327 -13.15 3.50 -21.07
C LYS A 327 -13.08 2.24 -20.21
N LEU A 328 -12.31 1.24 -20.65
CA LEU A 328 -12.10 0.02 -19.85
C LEU A 328 -11.17 0.30 -18.66
N ALA A 329 -10.17 1.18 -18.84
CA ALA A 329 -9.27 1.60 -17.77
C ALA A 329 -10.05 2.23 -16.61
N ILE A 330 -11.00 3.13 -16.91
CA ILE A 330 -11.89 3.74 -15.90
C ILE A 330 -12.60 2.66 -15.08
N GLY A 331 -13.23 1.67 -15.72
CA GLY A 331 -13.90 0.58 -15.02
C GLY A 331 -12.97 -0.28 -14.16
N ALA A 332 -11.71 -0.45 -14.58
CA ALA A 332 -10.69 -1.12 -13.76
C ALA A 332 -10.33 -0.28 -12.52
N PHE A 333 -10.09 1.02 -12.69
CA PHE A 333 -9.79 1.91 -11.58
C PHE A 333 -10.95 2.06 -10.60
N GLU A 334 -12.20 2.10 -11.08
CA GLU A 334 -13.39 2.11 -10.21
C GLU A 334 -13.44 0.86 -9.31
N ARG A 335 -13.07 -0.31 -9.84
CA ARG A 335 -12.92 -1.54 -9.04
C ARG A 335 -11.78 -1.44 -8.02
N SER A 336 -10.69 -0.79 -8.38
CA SER A 336 -9.59 -0.50 -7.45
C SER A 336 -10.08 0.34 -6.26
N ILE A 337 -10.87 1.38 -6.52
CA ILE A 337 -11.44 2.28 -5.50
C ILE A 337 -12.52 1.58 -4.68
N ALA A 338 -13.36 0.74 -5.30
CA ALA A 338 -14.39 -0.01 -4.59
C ALA A 338 -13.81 -0.96 -3.52
N LEU A 339 -12.63 -1.52 -3.76
CA LEU A 339 -11.94 -2.35 -2.76
C LEU A 339 -11.24 -1.52 -1.69
N HIS A 340 -10.66 -0.37 -2.04
CA HIS A 340 -10.00 0.54 -1.11
C HIS A 340 -10.32 2.00 -1.50
N SER A 341 -11.24 2.63 -0.75
CA SER A 341 -11.84 3.93 -1.07
C SER A 341 -10.90 5.14 -0.99
N SER A 342 -9.68 4.98 -0.48
CA SER A 342 -8.74 6.07 -0.17
C SER A 342 -7.52 6.12 -1.09
N ARG A 343 -7.61 5.65 -2.34
CA ARG A 343 -6.47 5.69 -3.28
C ARG A 343 -6.52 6.93 -4.16
N GLU A 344 -5.87 8.00 -3.72
CA GLU A 344 -5.62 9.22 -4.48
C GLU A 344 -5.04 8.93 -5.88
N ALA A 345 -4.16 7.92 -5.99
CA ALA A 345 -3.56 7.52 -7.26
C ALA A 345 -4.60 6.98 -8.26
N ALA A 346 -5.65 6.29 -7.79
CA ALA A 346 -6.70 5.77 -8.65
C ALA A 346 -7.59 6.89 -9.18
N PHE A 347 -7.97 7.88 -8.34
CA PHE A 347 -8.68 9.07 -8.81
C PHE A 347 -7.86 9.86 -9.82
N ASN A 348 -6.57 10.07 -9.56
CA ASN A 348 -5.67 10.71 -10.53
C ASN A 348 -5.62 9.92 -11.86
N ALA A 349 -5.54 8.58 -11.80
CA ALA A 349 -5.52 7.75 -13.01
C ALA A 349 -6.84 7.76 -13.79
N ILE A 350 -8.00 7.77 -13.12
CA ILE A 350 -9.32 7.94 -13.75
C ILE A 350 -9.39 9.31 -14.43
N GLY A 351 -8.98 10.37 -13.73
CA GLY A 351 -8.95 11.71 -14.30
C GLY A 351 -8.09 11.79 -15.56
N ARG A 352 -6.92 11.13 -15.59
CA ARG A 352 -6.07 11.02 -16.78
C ARG A 352 -6.78 10.29 -17.92
N ALA A 353 -7.52 9.22 -17.62
CA ALA A 353 -8.28 8.47 -18.63
C ALA A 353 -9.43 9.30 -19.22
N TRP A 354 -10.15 10.08 -18.40
CA TRP A 354 -11.15 11.05 -18.88
C TRP A 354 -10.53 12.15 -19.74
N LEU A 355 -9.40 12.70 -19.30
CA LEU A 355 -8.65 13.73 -20.04
C LEU A 355 -8.21 13.21 -21.42
N ALA A 356 -7.77 11.95 -21.50
CA ALA A 356 -7.42 11.31 -22.76
C ALA A 356 -8.64 11.14 -23.68
N LEU A 357 -9.79 10.70 -23.16
CA LEU A 357 -11.05 10.61 -23.91
C LEU A 357 -11.49 11.97 -24.45
N ALA A 358 -11.42 13.02 -23.64
CA ALA A 358 -11.75 14.38 -24.07
C ALA A 358 -10.85 14.87 -25.22
N ARG A 359 -9.55 14.56 -25.18
CA ARG A 359 -8.59 14.90 -26.24
C ARG A 359 -8.81 14.12 -27.53
N GLN A 360 -9.34 12.89 -27.44
CA GLN A 360 -9.68 12.05 -28.59
C GLN A 360 -11.00 12.46 -29.26
N ALA A 361 -11.80 13.33 -28.65
CA ALA A 361 -13.04 13.80 -29.23
C ALA A 361 -12.78 14.57 -30.55
N PRO A 362 -13.57 14.36 -31.62
CA PRO A 362 -13.40 15.07 -32.89
C PRO A 362 -13.49 16.59 -32.77
N ASP A 363 -14.27 17.06 -31.80
CA ASP A 363 -14.40 18.47 -31.43
C ASP A 363 -14.24 18.60 -29.91
N ARG A 364 -13.18 19.28 -29.47
CA ARG A 364 -12.90 19.57 -28.06
C ARG A 364 -13.97 20.42 -27.37
N HIS A 365 -14.81 21.12 -28.14
CA HIS A 365 -15.90 21.95 -27.62
C HIS A 365 -17.25 21.25 -27.61
N SER A 366 -17.31 19.99 -28.08
CA SER A 366 -18.49 19.13 -28.01
C SER A 366 -18.98 18.94 -26.58
N THR A 367 -20.26 18.57 -26.44
CA THR A 367 -20.86 18.29 -25.12
C THR A 367 -20.15 17.12 -24.44
N GLU A 368 -19.80 16.10 -25.21
CA GLU A 368 -19.07 14.92 -24.76
C GLU A 368 -17.69 15.29 -24.24
N ALA A 369 -16.87 16.01 -25.03
CA ALA A 369 -15.54 16.44 -24.60
C ALA A 369 -15.59 17.31 -23.34
N LYS A 370 -16.56 18.23 -23.25
CA LYS A 370 -16.76 19.06 -22.05
C LYS A 370 -17.17 18.24 -20.83
N SER A 371 -18.00 17.22 -21.01
CA SER A 371 -18.38 16.30 -19.93
C SER A 371 -17.18 15.50 -19.45
N ASP A 372 -16.39 14.95 -20.37
CA ASP A 372 -15.18 14.20 -20.04
C ASP A 372 -14.14 15.08 -19.33
N LEU A 373 -13.95 16.34 -19.77
CA LEU A 373 -13.09 17.31 -19.07
C LEU A 373 -13.59 17.65 -17.66
N GLN A 374 -14.91 17.74 -17.46
CA GLN A 374 -15.50 17.99 -16.14
C GLN A 374 -15.30 16.79 -15.21
N ASN A 375 -15.51 15.57 -15.71
CA ASN A 375 -15.20 14.34 -14.97
C ASN A 375 -13.72 14.31 -14.57
N ALA A 376 -12.81 14.60 -15.52
CA ALA A 376 -11.37 14.65 -15.24
C ALA A 376 -11.03 15.64 -14.12
N ARG A 377 -11.54 16.87 -14.20
CA ARG A 377 -11.36 17.90 -13.18
C ARG A 377 -11.84 17.43 -11.80
N ASP A 378 -13.01 16.81 -11.75
CA ASP A 378 -13.63 16.41 -10.49
C ASP A 378 -12.86 15.26 -9.83
N ASP A 379 -12.40 14.27 -10.61
CA ASP A 379 -11.52 13.20 -10.12
C ASP A 379 -10.16 13.73 -9.65
N PHE A 380 -9.54 14.66 -10.39
CA PHE A 380 -8.28 15.29 -9.95
C PHE A 380 -8.45 16.10 -8.66
N ARG A 381 -9.59 16.78 -8.48
CA ARG A 381 -9.90 17.47 -7.22
C ARG A 381 -10.01 16.51 -6.05
N ILE A 382 -10.61 15.33 -6.25
CA ILE A 382 -10.65 14.29 -5.22
C ILE A 382 -9.24 13.80 -4.91
N ALA A 383 -8.40 13.56 -5.92
CA ALA A 383 -7.00 13.15 -5.71
C ALA A 383 -6.21 14.20 -4.88
N VAL A 384 -6.33 15.49 -5.22
CA VAL A 384 -5.73 16.61 -4.47
C VAL A 384 -6.30 16.72 -3.06
N TYR A 385 -7.61 16.52 -2.88
CA TYR A 385 -8.23 16.55 -1.56
C TYR A 385 -7.72 15.42 -0.65
N LEU A 386 -7.59 14.21 -1.19
CA LEU A 386 -7.07 13.04 -0.46
C LEU A 386 -5.58 13.19 -0.15
N LYS A 387 -4.81 13.77 -1.06
CA LYS A 387 -3.37 13.99 -0.90
C LYS A 387 -2.99 15.40 -1.39
N PRO A 388 -3.01 16.41 -0.50
CA PRO A 388 -2.74 17.81 -0.86
C PRO A 388 -1.31 18.10 -1.33
N ASP A 389 -0.37 17.18 -1.14
CA ASP A 389 1.01 17.24 -1.63
C ASP A 389 1.24 16.35 -2.87
N TYR A 390 0.16 15.91 -3.54
CA TYR A 390 0.26 15.08 -4.74
C TYR A 390 0.54 15.94 -5.98
N GLN A 391 1.82 16.26 -6.19
CA GLN A 391 2.30 17.13 -7.28
C GLN A 391 1.70 16.77 -8.65
N GLU A 392 1.69 15.49 -9.01
CA GLU A 392 1.14 15.00 -10.28
C GLU A 392 -0.35 15.36 -10.46
N ALA A 393 -1.16 15.19 -9.40
CA ALA A 393 -2.58 15.51 -9.43
C ALA A 393 -2.83 17.01 -9.61
N HIS A 394 -1.98 17.88 -9.05
CA HIS A 394 -2.06 19.32 -9.30
C HIS A 394 -1.77 19.68 -10.76
N VAL A 395 -0.75 19.07 -11.37
CA VAL A 395 -0.43 19.28 -12.79
C VAL A 395 -1.58 18.82 -13.69
N ASN A 396 -2.14 17.65 -13.39
CA ASN A 396 -3.25 17.10 -14.16
C ASN A 396 -4.56 17.90 -13.98
N LEU A 397 -4.83 18.37 -12.75
CA LEU A 397 -5.93 19.30 -12.48
C LEU A 397 -5.76 20.59 -13.29
N ALA A 398 -4.56 21.17 -13.30
CA ALA A 398 -4.27 22.38 -14.05
C ALA A 398 -4.54 22.21 -15.56
N GLU A 399 -4.17 21.06 -16.11
CA GLU A 399 -4.38 20.75 -17.53
C GLU A 399 -5.87 20.59 -17.87
N SER A 400 -6.65 19.94 -17.00
CA SER A 400 -8.11 19.87 -17.16
C SER A 400 -8.77 21.27 -17.10
N LEU A 401 -8.31 22.14 -16.20
CA LEU A 401 -8.81 23.51 -16.05
C LEU A 401 -8.48 24.37 -17.27
N LYS A 402 -7.25 24.26 -17.79
CA LYS A 402 -6.82 24.94 -19.01
C LYS A 402 -7.69 24.54 -20.21
N LEU A 403 -7.97 23.25 -20.38
CA LEU A 403 -8.84 22.77 -21.47
C LEU A 403 -10.31 23.16 -21.28
N LEU A 404 -10.71 23.50 -20.05
CA LEU A 404 -12.01 24.10 -19.72
C LEU A 404 -11.99 25.64 -19.78
N ASP A 405 -10.95 26.25 -20.35
CA ASP A 405 -10.75 27.70 -20.48
C ASP A 405 -10.63 28.45 -19.13
N ASP A 406 -10.30 27.76 -18.02
CA ASP A 406 -9.96 28.37 -16.71
C ASP A 406 -8.44 28.49 -16.54
N ASP A 407 -7.82 29.37 -17.33
CA ASP A 407 -6.37 29.64 -17.27
C ASP A 407 -5.91 30.13 -15.88
N ASN A 408 -6.77 30.84 -15.15
CA ASN A 408 -6.43 31.33 -13.82
C ASN A 408 -6.41 30.20 -12.80
N GLY A 409 -7.35 29.25 -12.89
CA GLY A 409 -7.30 27.99 -12.16
C GLY A 409 -6.05 27.19 -12.49
N ALA A 410 -5.79 26.97 -13.79
CA ALA A 410 -4.61 26.24 -14.25
C ALA A 410 -3.29 26.83 -13.71
N ARG A 411 -3.12 28.17 -13.79
CA ARG A 411 -1.94 28.85 -13.23
C ARG A 411 -1.77 28.62 -11.73
N ARG A 412 -2.85 28.64 -10.94
CA ARG A 412 -2.76 28.38 -9.50
C ARG A 412 -2.26 26.96 -9.23
N GLU A 413 -2.78 25.98 -9.95
CA GLU A 413 -2.42 24.58 -9.75
C GLU A 413 -1.00 24.25 -10.23
N TYR A 414 -0.55 24.81 -11.37
CA TYR A 414 0.86 24.69 -11.77
C TYR A 414 1.81 25.31 -10.73
N VAL A 415 1.44 26.46 -10.15
CA VAL A 415 2.23 27.09 -9.08
C VAL A 415 2.23 26.23 -7.81
N SER A 416 1.11 25.58 -7.47
CA SER A 416 1.05 24.63 -6.36
C SER A 416 2.01 23.46 -6.59
N ALA A 417 1.96 22.82 -7.76
CA ALA A 417 2.86 21.73 -8.14
C ALA A 417 4.34 22.16 -8.06
N ILE A 418 4.69 23.33 -8.60
CA ILE A 418 6.06 23.87 -8.57
C ILE A 418 6.55 24.11 -7.13
N LYS A 419 5.68 24.56 -6.23
CA LYS A 419 6.06 24.84 -4.82
C LYS A 419 6.32 23.57 -4.00
N MET A 420 5.71 22.45 -4.37
CA MET A 420 5.88 21.17 -3.67
C MET A 420 7.29 20.64 -3.85
N ASP A 421 7.68 20.45 -5.11
CA ASP A 421 9.02 20.03 -5.47
C ASP A 421 9.46 20.73 -6.76
N PRO A 422 10.26 21.81 -6.67
CA PRO A 422 10.77 22.51 -7.84
C PRO A 422 11.66 21.65 -8.73
N THR A 423 12.31 20.59 -8.22
CA THR A 423 13.24 19.77 -9.01
C THR A 423 12.51 18.72 -9.85
N HIS A 424 11.35 18.24 -9.40
CA HIS A 424 10.47 17.34 -10.17
C HIS A 424 9.35 18.08 -10.93
N ALA A 425 9.36 19.41 -11.00
CA ALA A 425 8.28 20.20 -11.60
C ALA A 425 8.46 20.50 -13.10
N GLY A 426 9.24 19.71 -13.84
CA GLY A 426 9.58 19.96 -15.26
C GLY A 426 8.34 20.17 -16.14
N LEU A 427 7.36 19.26 -16.03
CA LEU A 427 6.08 19.32 -16.71
C LEU A 427 5.27 20.55 -16.29
N ALA A 428 5.20 20.85 -14.98
CA ALA A 428 4.46 22.00 -14.47
C ALA A 428 5.03 23.32 -14.99
N TYR A 429 6.36 23.48 -15.01
CA TYR A 429 7.03 24.64 -15.59
C TYR A 429 6.72 24.80 -17.08
N ALA A 430 6.88 23.71 -17.85
CA ALA A 430 6.65 23.72 -19.29
C ALA A 430 5.20 24.10 -19.63
N ARG A 431 4.24 23.54 -18.89
CA ARG A 431 2.82 23.82 -19.05
C ARG A 431 2.42 25.22 -18.62
N TYR A 432 2.97 25.70 -17.51
CA TYR A 432 2.75 27.07 -17.07
C TYR A 432 3.29 28.07 -18.12
N ALA A 433 4.41 27.74 -18.78
CA ALA A 433 4.97 28.57 -19.84
C ALA A 433 4.01 28.77 -21.03
N GLU A 434 3.10 27.83 -21.30
CA GLU A 434 2.07 27.97 -22.35
C GLU A 434 1.04 29.06 -22.02
N LEU A 435 0.83 29.33 -20.73
CA LEU A 435 -0.10 30.34 -20.21
C LEU A 435 0.58 31.70 -19.95
N ALA A 436 1.88 31.81 -20.17
CA ALA A 436 2.64 33.03 -19.94
C ALA A 436 2.43 34.02 -21.10
N GLY A 437 1.84 35.18 -20.81
CA GLY A 437 1.64 36.24 -21.78
C GLY A 437 2.91 37.04 -22.10
N ASP A 438 3.87 37.11 -21.17
CA ASP A 438 5.17 37.75 -21.38
C ASP A 438 6.19 36.74 -21.95
N PRO A 439 6.79 37.00 -23.13
CA PRO A 439 7.83 36.16 -23.70
C PRO A 439 9.04 35.92 -22.77
N LYS A 440 9.38 36.88 -21.90
CA LYS A 440 10.49 36.73 -20.95
C LYS A 440 10.15 35.74 -19.84
N GLU A 441 8.94 35.83 -19.29
CA GLU A 441 8.44 34.87 -18.31
C GLU A 441 8.37 33.47 -18.90
N ARG A 442 7.81 33.33 -20.12
CA ARG A 442 7.78 32.06 -20.85
C ARG A 442 9.17 31.44 -21.00
N SER A 443 10.15 32.21 -21.47
CA SER A 443 11.53 31.73 -21.63
C SER A 443 12.15 31.29 -20.31
N LYS A 444 11.88 32.01 -19.22
CA LYS A 444 12.35 31.65 -17.88
C LYS A 444 11.74 30.33 -17.40
N LEU A 445 10.43 30.13 -17.56
CA LEU A 445 9.74 28.90 -17.19
C LEU A 445 10.27 27.70 -17.99
N LEU A 446 10.47 27.84 -19.29
CA LEU A 446 11.09 26.78 -20.11
C LEU A 446 12.53 26.46 -19.68
N GLY A 447 13.29 27.48 -19.25
CA GLY A 447 14.61 27.28 -18.64
C GLY A 447 14.55 26.45 -17.36
N PHE A 448 13.55 26.67 -16.51
CA PHE A 448 13.33 25.85 -15.32
C PHE A 448 12.85 24.44 -15.64
N ALA A 449 11.99 24.28 -16.66
CA ALA A 449 11.59 22.95 -17.13
C ALA A 449 12.81 22.13 -17.55
N SER A 450 13.70 22.72 -18.36
CA SER A 450 14.94 22.06 -18.77
C SER A 450 15.87 21.76 -17.60
N TRP A 451 15.97 22.67 -16.63
CA TRP A 451 16.80 22.47 -15.45
C TRP A 451 16.28 21.29 -14.61
N ALA A 452 14.97 21.24 -14.34
CA ALA A 452 14.31 20.14 -13.64
C ALA A 452 14.55 18.80 -14.36
N ASP A 453 14.22 18.71 -15.64
CA ASP A 453 14.42 17.47 -16.44
C ASP A 453 15.88 16.99 -16.44
N ASN A 454 16.87 17.89 -16.39
CA ASN A 454 18.29 17.51 -16.38
C ASN A 454 18.78 16.97 -15.03
N LEU A 455 18.03 17.17 -13.94
CA LEU A 455 18.32 16.56 -12.63
C LEU A 455 17.90 15.09 -12.60
N HIS A 456 16.91 14.71 -13.44
CA HIS A 456 16.22 13.44 -13.43
C HIS A 456 16.53 12.64 -14.70
N LYS A 457 17.44 11.66 -14.58
CA LYS A 457 17.94 10.91 -15.74
C LYS A 457 16.85 10.07 -16.41
N GLU A 458 15.88 9.63 -15.63
CA GLU A 458 14.64 8.96 -16.02
C GLU A 458 13.86 9.76 -17.08
N CYS A 459 13.89 11.09 -17.03
CA CYS A 459 13.29 11.94 -18.04
C CYS A 459 13.96 11.70 -19.41
N SER A 460 15.27 11.48 -19.47
CA SER A 460 15.94 11.20 -20.74
C SER A 460 15.90 9.73 -21.20
N ALA A 461 15.49 8.81 -20.33
CA ALA A 461 15.67 7.37 -20.51
C ALA A 461 14.38 6.59 -20.80
N SER A 462 13.22 7.13 -20.44
CA SER A 462 11.92 6.46 -20.60
C SER A 462 11.09 7.03 -21.75
N ASN A 463 10.33 6.16 -22.42
CA ASN A 463 9.27 6.53 -23.36
C ASN A 463 7.85 6.21 -22.84
N SER A 464 7.71 5.67 -21.62
CA SER A 464 6.40 5.45 -20.99
C SER A 464 5.78 6.79 -20.61
N THR A 465 4.56 7.07 -21.09
CA THR A 465 3.91 8.36 -20.81
C THR A 465 3.52 8.46 -19.34
N SER A 466 2.92 7.42 -18.76
CA SER A 466 2.57 7.40 -17.34
C SER A 466 3.78 7.56 -16.43
N LEU A 467 4.93 6.95 -16.79
CA LEU A 467 6.16 7.09 -16.02
C LEU A 467 6.74 8.50 -16.11
N LEU A 468 6.80 9.09 -17.30
CA LEU A 468 7.28 10.46 -17.48
C LEU A 468 6.39 11.48 -16.75
N GLU A 469 5.07 11.28 -16.78
CA GLU A 469 4.11 12.11 -16.04
C GLU A 469 4.28 11.97 -14.52
N ALA A 470 4.41 10.74 -14.02
CA ALA A 470 4.63 10.48 -12.58
C ALA A 470 5.95 11.08 -12.06
N GLN A 471 6.98 11.16 -12.89
CA GLN A 471 8.27 11.78 -12.56
C GLN A 471 8.30 13.29 -12.84
N GLY A 472 7.17 13.86 -13.30
CA GLY A 472 7.06 15.29 -13.60
C GLY A 472 7.96 15.77 -14.74
N CYS A 473 8.35 14.87 -15.65
CA CYS A 473 9.21 15.18 -16.79
C CYS A 473 8.49 15.98 -17.86
N SER A 474 9.16 16.98 -18.45
CA SER A 474 8.60 17.75 -19.56
C SER A 474 8.68 16.96 -20.88
N VAL A 475 7.57 16.28 -21.23
CA VAL A 475 7.48 15.40 -22.42
C VAL A 475 7.79 16.14 -23.74
N ALA A 476 7.53 17.45 -23.84
CA ALA A 476 7.74 18.23 -25.06
C ALA A 476 9.22 18.57 -25.36
N MET A 477 10.07 18.76 -24.35
CA MET A 477 11.49 19.07 -24.59
C MET A 477 12.26 17.86 -25.15
N GLN A 478 11.77 16.65 -24.88
CA GLN A 478 12.33 15.41 -25.38
C GLN A 478 11.91 15.14 -26.84
N ALA A 479 10.65 15.46 -27.18
CA ALA A 479 10.15 15.38 -28.55
C ALA A 479 10.81 16.41 -29.50
N GLU A 480 11.21 17.58 -29.00
CA GLU A 480 11.91 18.61 -29.78
C GLU A 480 13.30 18.17 -30.25
N LYS A 481 13.98 17.25 -29.52
CA LYS A 481 15.21 16.58 -30.00
C LYS A 481 14.93 15.58 -31.13
N ALA A 482 13.74 14.98 -31.18
CA ALA A 482 13.37 13.99 -32.19
C ALA A 482 12.68 14.59 -33.43
N ARG A 483 12.03 15.77 -33.31
CA ARG A 483 11.19 16.39 -34.37
C ARG A 483 11.85 17.54 -35.15
N VAL A 484 13.19 17.61 -35.22
CA VAL A 484 13.88 18.53 -36.16
C VAL A 484 13.73 18.08 -37.63
N ALA A 485 13.07 16.96 -37.91
CA ALA A 485 12.61 16.61 -39.25
C ALA A 485 11.13 16.99 -39.45
N ASP A 486 10.92 18.21 -39.97
CA ASP A 486 9.81 18.61 -40.83
C ASP A 486 8.39 18.62 -40.21
N THR A 487 7.93 19.79 -39.75
CA THR A 487 6.63 20.40 -40.10
C THR A 487 6.43 21.70 -39.32
N GLY A 488 6.25 22.81 -40.03
CA GLY A 488 6.02 24.14 -39.45
C GLY A 488 4.61 24.36 -38.89
N SER A 489 4.28 23.72 -37.76
CA SER A 489 3.06 23.99 -37.00
C SER A 489 3.36 24.06 -35.50
N HIS A 490 3.07 25.21 -34.88
CA HIS A 490 3.12 25.41 -33.42
C HIS A 490 1.94 24.72 -32.74
N ALA A 491 1.88 23.39 -32.78
CA ALA A 491 0.99 22.59 -31.96
C ALA A 491 1.57 22.50 -30.53
N GLY A 492 0.73 22.74 -29.53
CA GLY A 492 1.12 22.78 -28.11
C GLY A 492 1.68 21.46 -27.58
N ILE A 493 2.08 21.46 -26.31
CA ILE A 493 2.61 20.30 -25.60
C ILE A 493 1.50 19.23 -25.56
N GLU A 494 1.33 18.39 -26.56
CA GLU A 494 0.44 17.22 -26.47
C GLU A 494 1.30 16.06 -25.97
N THR A 495 0.93 15.47 -24.82
CA THR A 495 1.63 14.30 -24.28
C THR A 495 1.54 13.16 -25.29
N VAL A 496 2.61 12.36 -25.41
CA VAL A 496 2.75 11.29 -26.41
C VAL A 496 1.54 10.33 -26.41
N ALA A 497 0.90 10.11 -25.26
CA ALA A 497 -0.35 9.34 -25.13
C ALA A 497 -1.54 9.91 -25.94
N ALA A 498 -1.64 11.23 -26.15
CA ALA A 498 -2.75 11.84 -26.90
C ALA A 498 -2.68 11.58 -28.42
N THR A 499 -1.53 11.13 -28.92
CA THR A 499 -1.30 10.85 -30.35
C THR A 499 -1.21 9.36 -30.68
N ALA A 500 -1.29 8.48 -29.68
CA ALA A 500 -1.39 7.05 -29.92
C ALA A 500 -2.73 6.76 -30.63
N PRO A 501 -2.73 6.15 -31.83
CA PRO A 501 -3.97 5.73 -32.46
C PRO A 501 -4.73 4.80 -31.50
N PRO A 502 -6.08 4.82 -31.48
CA PRO A 502 -6.85 3.90 -30.65
C PRO A 502 -6.33 2.49 -30.89
N ALA A 503 -5.91 1.79 -29.82
CA ALA A 503 -5.24 0.52 -30.02
C ALA A 503 -6.16 -0.47 -30.75
N PRO A 504 -5.56 -1.32 -31.61
CA PRO A 504 -6.30 -2.35 -32.30
C PRO A 504 -6.87 -3.35 -31.30
N ASP A 505 -8.19 -3.29 -31.16
CA ASP A 505 -9.11 -4.22 -30.47
C ASP A 505 -8.95 -4.34 -28.94
N CYS A 506 -9.62 -3.45 -28.21
CA CYS A 506 -9.81 -3.56 -26.75
C CYS A 506 -10.79 -4.70 -26.34
N ARG A 507 -11.38 -5.46 -27.28
CA ARG A 507 -12.33 -6.53 -26.94
C ARG A 507 -11.63 -7.64 -26.17
N GLY A 508 -12.29 -8.11 -25.11
CA GLY A 508 -11.78 -9.21 -24.27
C GLY A 508 -10.72 -8.80 -23.25
N LEU A 509 -10.32 -7.52 -23.21
CA LEU A 509 -9.42 -6.97 -22.18
C LEU A 509 -10.19 -6.36 -20.99
N ALA A 510 -11.52 -6.36 -21.07
CA ALA A 510 -12.37 -5.88 -20.00
C ALA A 510 -12.21 -6.74 -18.75
N VAL A 511 -12.37 -6.11 -17.59
CA VAL A 511 -12.19 -6.74 -16.28
C VAL A 511 -13.30 -7.78 -15.94
N ASP A 512 -14.18 -8.07 -16.91
CA ASP A 512 -15.34 -8.99 -16.92
C ASP A 512 -16.45 -8.65 -15.90
N ASP A 513 -17.68 -9.10 -16.14
CA ASP A 513 -18.88 -8.89 -15.28
C ASP A 513 -18.90 -9.81 -14.05
N ARG A 514 -17.82 -10.60 -13.84
CA ARG A 514 -17.75 -11.71 -12.86
C ARG A 514 -17.62 -11.27 -11.40
N LEU A 515 -17.33 -10.01 -11.15
CA LEU A 515 -17.47 -9.37 -9.86
C LEU A 515 -18.62 -8.39 -10.01
N ALA A 516 -19.84 -8.87 -9.74
CA ALA A 516 -21.01 -8.00 -9.75
C ALA A 516 -20.73 -6.80 -8.83
N PRO A 517 -21.02 -5.56 -9.27
CA PRO A 517 -21.16 -4.45 -8.35
C PRO A 517 -22.45 -4.73 -7.56
N GLU A 518 -22.39 -5.58 -6.54
CA GLU A 518 -23.59 -5.85 -5.71
C GLU A 518 -24.03 -4.61 -4.94
N ASP A 519 -23.17 -3.60 -4.85
CA ASP A 519 -23.54 -2.24 -4.53
C ASP A 519 -22.90 -1.35 -5.60
N GLY A 520 -23.69 -0.49 -6.25
CA GLY A 520 -23.13 0.59 -7.05
C GLY A 520 -22.10 1.36 -6.24
N LEU A 521 -21.20 2.10 -6.93
CA LEU A 521 -20.24 3.01 -6.29
C LEU A 521 -20.89 3.59 -5.03
N PRO A 522 -20.33 3.38 -3.82
CA PRO A 522 -20.89 3.99 -2.63
C PRO A 522 -21.01 5.47 -2.98
N GLY A 523 -22.25 5.99 -2.95
CA GLY A 523 -22.49 7.38 -3.30
C GLY A 523 -21.50 8.19 -2.50
N PHE A 524 -20.50 8.76 -3.17
CA PHE A 524 -19.51 9.58 -2.49
C PHE A 524 -20.35 10.63 -1.76
N PRO A 525 -20.24 10.73 -0.42
CA PRO A 525 -20.86 11.86 0.24
C PRO A 525 -20.34 13.08 -0.51
N GLU A 526 -21.25 13.95 -0.98
CA GLU A 526 -20.88 15.23 -1.60
C GLU A 526 -19.79 15.82 -0.71
N ILE A 527 -18.53 15.75 -1.18
CA ILE A 527 -17.42 16.35 -0.47
C ILE A 527 -17.68 17.84 -0.69
N ALA A 528 -18.36 18.42 0.29
CA ALA A 528 -18.74 19.82 0.29
C ALA A 528 -17.48 20.66 0.02
N PRO A 529 -17.62 21.74 -0.77
CA PRO A 529 -16.50 22.47 -1.38
C PRO A 529 -15.48 23.04 -0.40
#